data_AF-A0A2C5XTF6-F1
#
_entry.id   AF-A0A2C5XTF6-F1
#
_cell.length_a   1.000
_cell.length_b   1.000
_cell.length_c   1.000
_cell.angle_alpha   90.00
_cell.angle_beta   90.00
_cell.angle_gamma   90.00
#
_symmetry.space_group_name_H-M   'P 1'
#
loop_
_entity.id
_entity.type
_entity.pdbx_description
1 polymer ?
#
loop_
_entity_poly.entity_id
_entity_poly.type
_entity_poly.pdbx_seq_one_letter_code
_entity_poly.pdbx_strand_id
1 'polypeptide(L)'
;MVFPNSAASSFIHGGYNERTFPRSDTYVLSLPGFTWFKVNVSAPIRVYHACAVIGKRQMLISGGLPAYGQWSSEDEWIGSHKILDLSELKLSDRYDANAAAYEPAQVIKDWYYKG
;
A
#
# COMPACT_ATOMS: atom_id res chain seq x y z
N MET A 1 1.69 -4.26 -7.50
CA MET A 1 2.67 -4.90 -6.59
C MET A 1 3.93 -4.05 -6.60
N VAL A 2 4.53 -3.78 -5.44
CA VAL A 2 5.80 -3.03 -5.35
C VAL A 2 6.76 -3.61 -4.30
N PHE A 3 8.05 -3.31 -4.43
CA PHE A 3 9.13 -3.75 -3.55
C PHE A 3 9.93 -2.55 -2.99
N PRO A 4 10.05 -2.39 -1.66
CA PRO A 4 10.82 -1.30 -1.07
C PRO A 4 12.36 -1.47 -1.04
N ASN A 5 12.94 -2.67 -1.19
CA ASN A 5 14.40 -2.93 -1.39
C ASN A 5 14.76 -4.43 -1.62
N SER A 6 16.06 -4.78 -1.64
CA SER A 6 16.60 -6.10 -2.01
C SER A 6 16.46 -7.22 -0.96
N ALA A 7 15.88 -6.94 0.21
CA ALA A 7 15.50 -7.95 1.22
C ALA A 7 13.98 -7.92 1.50
N ALA A 8 13.21 -7.27 0.61
CA ALA A 8 11.97 -6.62 0.98
C ALA A 8 10.71 -7.48 1.01
N SER A 9 9.76 -6.99 1.78
CA SER A 9 8.38 -7.40 1.68
C SER A 9 7.71 -6.85 0.42
N SER A 10 6.88 -7.64 -0.28
CA SER A 10 6.13 -7.14 -1.44
C SER A 10 4.78 -6.60 -1.01
N PHE A 11 4.36 -5.45 -1.54
CA PHE A 11 3.06 -4.84 -1.20
C PHE A 11 2.06 -4.93 -2.36
N ILE A 12 0.83 -5.28 -2.04
CA ILE A 12 -0.35 -5.20 -2.92
C ILE A 12 -1.37 -4.30 -2.24
N HIS A 13 -1.95 -3.36 -2.98
CA HIS A 13 -2.97 -2.45 -2.49
C HIS A 13 -4.15 -2.41 -3.45
N GLY A 14 -5.36 -2.49 -2.91
CA GLY A 14 -6.62 -2.34 -3.64
C GLY A 14 -6.83 -3.35 -4.77
N GLY A 15 -7.57 -2.95 -5.81
CA GLY A 15 -7.89 -3.79 -6.96
C GLY A 15 -9.22 -4.55 -6.81
N TYR A 16 -9.38 -5.59 -7.64
CA TYR A 16 -10.57 -6.43 -7.68
C TYR A 16 -10.32 -7.79 -7.07
N ASN A 17 -11.32 -8.34 -6.41
CA ASN A 17 -11.34 -9.78 -6.15
C ASN A 17 -11.92 -10.55 -7.35
N GLU A 18 -11.94 -11.89 -7.22
CA GLU A 18 -12.42 -12.84 -8.25
C GLU A 18 -13.85 -12.59 -8.73
N ARG A 19 -14.66 -11.86 -7.96
CA ARG A 19 -16.08 -11.57 -8.24
C ARG A 19 -16.32 -10.11 -8.60
N THR A 20 -15.29 -9.42 -9.11
CA THR A 20 -15.34 -8.00 -9.52
C THR A 20 -15.82 -7.03 -8.43
N PHE A 21 -15.68 -7.40 -7.15
CA PHE A 21 -15.91 -6.45 -6.07
C PHE A 21 -14.61 -5.68 -5.79
N PRO A 22 -14.64 -4.34 -5.84
CA PRO A 22 -13.45 -3.55 -5.61
C PRO A 22 -13.06 -3.60 -4.12
N ARG A 23 -11.76 -3.44 -3.85
CA ARG A 23 -11.16 -3.57 -2.52
C ARG A 23 -10.26 -2.37 -2.22
N SER A 24 -10.08 -2.08 -0.93
CA SER A 24 -9.04 -1.18 -0.41
C SER A 24 -8.00 -1.92 0.45
N ASP A 25 -8.11 -3.25 0.53
CA ASP A 25 -7.23 -4.07 1.34
C ASP A 25 -5.78 -3.91 0.91
N THR A 26 -4.88 -3.92 1.90
CA THR A 26 -3.44 -3.93 1.69
C THR A 26 -2.88 -5.25 2.18
N TYR A 27 -2.06 -5.89 1.36
CA TYR A 27 -1.39 -7.15 1.65
C TYR A 27 0.11 -6.99 1.55
N VAL A 28 0.83 -7.68 2.44
CA VAL A 28 2.29 -7.70 2.48
C VAL A 28 2.78 -9.14 2.43
N LEU A 29 3.63 -9.47 1.47
CA LEU A 29 4.35 -10.73 1.43
C LEU A 29 5.67 -10.55 2.17
N SER A 30 5.86 -11.22 3.31
CA SER A 30 7.17 -11.22 3.96
C SER A 30 8.16 -12.08 3.16
N LEU A 31 9.40 -11.61 3.05
CA LEU A 31 10.52 -12.41 2.55
C LEU A 31 11.59 -12.51 3.64
N PRO A 32 12.32 -13.63 3.73
CA PRO A 32 12.11 -14.87 2.98
C PRO A 32 10.97 -15.75 3.55
N GLY A 33 10.20 -15.30 4.55
CA GLY A 33 9.16 -16.12 5.19
C GLY A 33 7.98 -16.53 4.31
N PHE A 34 7.86 -16.02 3.08
CA PHE A 34 6.82 -16.29 2.09
C PHE A 34 5.39 -16.31 2.67
N THR A 35 5.12 -15.43 3.64
CA THR A 35 3.84 -15.37 4.35
C THR A 35 3.11 -14.09 3.98
N TRP A 36 1.84 -14.22 3.60
CA TRP A 36 0.97 -13.08 3.31
C TRP A 36 0.31 -12.56 4.58
N PHE A 37 0.44 -11.26 4.82
CA PHE A 37 -0.21 -10.53 5.89
C PHE A 37 -1.23 -9.58 5.30
N LYS A 38 -2.49 -9.68 5.70
CA LYS A 38 -3.44 -8.58 5.51
C LYS A 38 -3.12 -7.52 6.55
N VAL A 39 -2.81 -6.32 6.12
CA VAL A 39 -2.43 -5.21 7.01
C VAL A 39 -3.53 -4.17 7.09
N ASN A 40 -3.69 -3.55 8.25
CA ASN A 40 -4.72 -2.56 8.47
C ASN A 40 -4.26 -1.19 7.96
N VAL A 41 -4.66 -0.85 6.75
CA VAL A 41 -4.48 0.49 6.16
C VAL A 41 -5.88 1.07 5.95
N SER A 42 -6.19 2.18 6.61
CA SER A 42 -7.42 2.91 6.37
C SER A 42 -7.30 3.64 5.04
N ALA A 43 -7.83 3.02 3.99
CA ALA A 43 -7.83 3.53 2.63
C ALA A 43 -9.21 3.39 2.00
N PRO A 44 -9.64 4.39 1.23
CA PRO A 44 -10.78 4.24 0.34
C PRO A 44 -10.53 3.18 -0.75
N ILE A 45 -11.61 2.65 -1.30
CA ILE A 45 -11.54 1.68 -2.39
C ILE A 45 -10.89 2.33 -3.61
N ARG A 46 -9.91 1.62 -4.20
CA ARG A 46 -9.24 2.10 -5.40
C ARG A 46 -8.82 0.94 -6.31
N VAL A 47 -9.25 1.02 -7.56
CA VAL A 47 -8.94 0.07 -8.65
C VAL A 47 -8.26 0.80 -9.80
N TYR A 48 -7.57 0.07 -10.69
CA TYR A 48 -6.87 0.64 -11.85
C TYR A 48 -5.84 1.74 -11.54
N HIS A 49 -5.31 1.76 -10.32
CA HIS A 49 -4.27 2.69 -9.90
C HIS A 49 -2.88 2.11 -10.13
N ALA A 50 -1.87 2.97 -10.15
CA ALA A 50 -0.47 2.58 -10.14
C ALA A 50 0.12 2.79 -8.74
N CYS A 51 1.06 1.92 -8.38
CA CYS A 51 1.86 2.04 -7.16
C CYS A 51 3.34 2.05 -7.53
N ALA A 52 4.12 2.93 -6.89
CA ALA A 52 5.57 2.95 -6.99
C ALA A 52 6.18 3.31 -5.64
N VAL A 53 7.26 2.63 -5.24
CA VAL A 53 8.04 3.07 -4.08
C VAL A 53 8.81 4.32 -4.48
N ILE A 54 8.64 5.39 -3.71
CA ILE A 54 9.33 6.67 -3.90
C ILE A 54 10.15 7.00 -2.64
N GLY A 55 11.47 7.04 -2.79
CA GLY A 55 12.38 7.26 -1.65
C GLY A 55 12.54 6.02 -0.77
N LYS A 56 12.58 6.23 0.55
CA LYS A 56 13.00 5.21 1.51
C LYS A 56 11.89 4.20 1.83
N ARG A 57 10.85 4.63 2.54
CA ARG A 57 9.77 3.77 3.04
C ARG A 57 8.38 4.16 2.54
N GLN A 58 8.30 4.99 1.50
CA GLN A 58 7.06 5.58 1.05
C GLN A 58 6.66 5.03 -0.32
N MET A 59 5.39 4.71 -0.48
CA MET A 59 4.80 4.29 -1.76
C MET A 59 3.83 5.36 -2.24
N LEU A 60 4.05 5.87 -3.44
CA LEU A 60 3.09 6.66 -4.18
C LEU A 60 2.00 5.74 -4.74
N ILE A 61 0.76 6.07 -4.47
CA ILE A 61 -0.43 5.49 -5.11
C ILE A 61 -1.04 6.59 -5.96
N SER A 62 -1.18 6.37 -7.27
CA SER A 62 -1.62 7.40 -8.21
C SER A 62 -2.72 6.90 -9.13
N GLY A 63 -3.70 7.77 -9.37
CA GLY A 63 -4.86 7.54 -10.23
C GLY A 63 -5.85 6.55 -9.64
N GLY A 64 -6.52 5.83 -10.52
CA GLY A 64 -7.53 4.84 -10.18
C GLY A 64 -8.92 5.40 -9.89
N LEU A 65 -9.86 4.48 -9.65
CA LEU A 65 -11.28 4.74 -9.47
C LEU A 65 -11.83 3.95 -8.28
N PRO A 66 -12.97 4.34 -7.67
CA PRO A 66 -13.68 3.51 -6.70
C PRO A 66 -14.18 2.18 -7.30
N ALA A 67 -14.64 2.20 -8.55
CA ALA A 67 -15.01 1.01 -9.32
C ALA A 67 -15.01 1.31 -10.83
N TYR A 68 -15.16 0.27 -11.65
CA TYR A 68 -15.32 0.34 -13.10
C TYR A 68 -16.50 1.25 -13.45
N GLY A 69 -16.24 2.23 -14.32
CA GLY A 69 -17.23 3.22 -14.73
C GLY A 69 -17.58 4.28 -13.68
N GLN A 70 -17.03 4.22 -12.47
CA GLN A 70 -17.26 5.22 -11.41
C GLN A 70 -16.19 6.32 -11.43
N TRP A 71 -15.99 6.94 -12.60
CA TRP A 71 -15.18 8.14 -12.68
C TRP A 71 -15.95 9.34 -12.14
N SER A 72 -15.25 10.23 -11.43
CA SER A 72 -15.77 11.46 -10.85
C SER A 72 -14.74 12.57 -11.00
N SER A 73 -15.20 13.78 -11.25
CA SER A 73 -14.38 15.00 -11.13
C SER A 73 -14.11 15.38 -9.67
N GLU A 74 -14.91 14.84 -8.75
CA GLU A 74 -14.76 14.99 -7.30
C GLU A 74 -14.07 13.73 -6.75
N ASP A 75 -12.74 13.77 -6.67
CA ASP A 75 -11.92 12.75 -5.99
C ASP A 75 -11.50 13.31 -4.62
N GLU A 76 -11.72 12.52 -3.58
CA GLU A 76 -11.27 12.82 -2.21
C GLU A 76 -9.74 12.82 -2.08
N TRP A 77 -9.02 12.22 -3.03
CA TRP A 77 -7.57 12.28 -3.10
C TRP A 77 -7.13 13.52 -3.88
N ILE A 78 -6.43 14.42 -3.18
CA ILE A 78 -5.88 15.65 -3.78
C ILE A 78 -4.93 15.26 -4.92
N GLY A 79 -5.23 15.70 -6.14
CA GLY A 79 -4.45 15.34 -7.33
C GLY A 79 -4.43 13.83 -7.63
N SER A 80 -5.47 13.10 -7.22
CA SER A 80 -5.65 11.66 -7.41
C SER A 80 -4.46 10.82 -6.94
N HIS A 81 -3.81 11.21 -5.85
CA HIS A 81 -2.71 10.43 -5.27
C HIS A 81 -2.72 10.43 -3.73
N LYS A 82 -2.05 9.44 -3.16
CA LYS A 82 -1.68 9.37 -1.74
C LYS A 82 -0.30 8.74 -1.58
N ILE A 83 0.31 9.02 -0.44
CA ILE A 83 1.54 8.40 0.01
C ILE A 83 1.22 7.40 1.12
N LEU A 84 1.57 6.13 0.94
CA LEU A 84 1.53 5.11 1.99
C LEU A 84 2.92 4.96 2.61
N ASP A 85 3.03 5.18 3.92
CA ASP A 85 4.22 4.75 4.68
C ASP A 85 4.19 3.23 4.87
N LEU A 86 5.19 2.53 4.34
CA LEU A 86 5.23 1.07 4.32
C LEU A 86 5.64 0.45 5.67
N SER A 87 6.22 1.24 6.57
CA SER A 87 6.61 0.80 7.92
C SER A 87 5.52 1.09 8.95
N GLU A 88 4.90 2.27 8.86
CA GLU A 88 3.81 2.69 9.75
C GLU A 88 2.42 2.27 9.27
N LEU A 89 2.29 1.91 7.99
CA LEU A 89 1.03 1.52 7.34
C LEU A 89 -0.04 2.62 7.39
N LYS A 90 0.39 3.87 7.17
CA LYS A 90 -0.49 5.06 7.20
C LYS A 90 -0.48 5.81 5.89
N LEU A 91 -1.66 6.22 5.44
CA LEU A 91 -1.80 7.12 4.29
C LEU A 91 -1.59 8.58 4.72
N SER A 92 -1.00 9.35 3.80
CA SER A 92 -0.74 10.77 3.91
C SER A 92 -0.91 11.43 2.54
N ASP A 93 -1.19 12.74 2.55
CA ASP A 93 -1.17 13.59 1.35
C ASP A 93 0.23 14.13 1.02
N ARG A 94 1.23 13.84 1.86
CA ARG A 94 2.56 14.45 1.76
C ARG A 94 3.66 13.40 1.74
N TYR A 95 4.57 13.58 0.79
CA TYR A 95 5.86 12.92 0.77
C TYR A 95 6.79 13.50 1.86
N ASP A 96 7.65 12.65 2.43
CA ASP A 96 8.59 13.03 3.49
C ASP A 96 10.01 12.61 3.08
N ALA A 97 10.77 13.56 2.53
CA ALA A 97 12.15 13.33 2.13
C ALA A 97 13.06 12.89 3.30
N ASN A 98 12.68 13.22 4.54
CA ASN A 98 13.43 12.93 5.75
C ASN A 98 12.99 11.63 6.44
N ALA A 99 12.06 10.88 5.85
CA ALA A 99 11.60 9.62 6.40
C ALA A 99 12.76 8.67 6.75
N ALA A 100 12.57 7.78 7.72
CA ALA A 100 13.57 6.75 8.03
C ALA A 100 13.72 5.75 6.87
N ALA A 101 14.77 4.93 6.93
CA ALA A 101 14.90 3.77 6.06
C ALA A 101 13.70 2.81 6.25
N TYR A 102 13.40 2.01 5.23
CA TYR A 102 12.34 1.01 5.34
C TYR A 102 12.68 -0.03 6.41
N GLU A 103 11.72 -0.23 7.29
CA GLU A 103 11.68 -1.29 8.29
C GLU A 103 10.36 -2.05 8.15
N PRO A 104 10.32 -3.38 8.32
CA PRO A 104 9.06 -4.12 8.28
C PRO A 104 8.06 -3.57 9.31
N ALA A 105 6.80 -3.51 8.92
CA ALA A 105 5.73 -3.07 9.81
C ALA A 105 5.65 -3.96 11.06
N GLN A 106 5.17 -3.41 12.18
CA GLN A 106 5.18 -4.08 13.48
C GLN A 106 4.48 -5.46 13.44
N VAL A 107 3.37 -5.59 12.70
CA VAL A 107 2.66 -6.87 12.53
C VAL A 107 3.53 -7.99 11.93
N ILE A 108 4.48 -7.64 11.06
CA ILE A 108 5.42 -8.58 10.45
C ILE A 108 6.53 -8.92 11.46
N LYS A 109 7.05 -7.90 12.17
CA LYS A 109 8.05 -8.08 13.22
C LYS A 109 7.52 -8.99 14.32
N ASP A 110 6.30 -8.74 14.80
CA ASP A 110 5.63 -9.54 15.83
C ASP A 110 5.46 -10.99 15.41
N TRP A 111 5.19 -11.25 14.13
CA TRP A 111 5.11 -12.62 13.62
C TRP A 111 6.47 -13.32 13.66
N TYR A 112 7.54 -12.67 13.20
CA TYR A 112 8.89 -13.24 13.24
C TYR A 112 9.40 -13.48 14.66
N TYR A 113 9.04 -12.63 15.63
CA TYR A 113 9.51 -12.76 17.02
C TYR A 113 8.64 -13.67 17.89
N LYS A 114 7.45 -14.07 17.42
CA LYS A 114 6.56 -14.97 18.16
C LYS A 114 6.89 -16.45 18.03
N GLY A 115 7.82 -16.83 17.14
CA GLY A 115 8.44 -18.18 17.05
C GLY A 115 7.46 -19.33 17.17
#